data_AF-A0A8J4PUP1-F1
#
_entry.id   AF-A0A8J4PUP1-F1
#
_cell.length_a   1.000
_cell.length_b   1.000
_cell.length_c   1.000
_cell.angle_alpha   90.00
_cell.angle_beta   90.00
_cell.angle_gamma   90.00
#
_symmetry.space_group_name_H-M   'P 1'
#
loop_
_entity.id
_entity.type
_entity.pdbx_description
1 polymer ?
#
loop_
_entity_poly.entity_id
_entity_poly.type
_entity_poly.pdbx_seq_one_letter_code
_entity_poly.pdbx_strand_id
1 'polypeptide(L)'
;MPLNKKLRKSGALKKKYNFGKADQEVQKRWDHSKTALENYSLMGLRFDNHKDDAGKKSLEKMGLKANPIQLTVPEEVKAKERGLSFHDQHYIRVLIMKYNDNYQRMKMDHKLNFYQKTDSELEKMAKRFIVLYGHPLNLDCKYQEPEAVETTTTTTKVVVEQKPLDDKKPKALEKKKVLQTKESTTTTKVLKNVDKEPKLVVKKKSIPPKKSK
;
A
#
# COMPACT_ATOMS: atom_id res chain seq x y z
N MET A 1 31.67 38.94 -1.36
CA MET A 1 30.81 39.25 -0.20
C MET A 1 30.80 38.06 0.76
N PRO A 2 31.55 38.06 1.87
CA PRO A 2 31.53 36.97 2.84
C PRO A 2 30.20 36.98 3.62
N LEU A 3 29.48 35.86 3.61
CA LEU A 3 28.25 35.67 4.36
C LEU A 3 28.53 35.76 5.87
N ASN A 4 28.00 36.80 6.50
CA ASN A 4 28.16 37.12 7.91
C ASN A 4 27.49 36.05 8.79
N LYS A 5 28.25 35.08 9.31
CA LYS A 5 27.76 33.96 10.15
C LYS A 5 27.24 34.37 11.54
N LYS A 6 27.27 35.66 11.90
CA LYS A 6 27.01 36.17 13.27
C LYS A 6 25.53 36.44 13.62
N LEU A 7 24.57 36.13 12.73
CA LEU A 7 23.14 36.39 12.94
C LEU A 7 22.30 35.16 13.33
N ARG A 8 22.92 34.04 13.76
CA ARG A 8 22.15 32.94 14.39
C ARG A 8 21.68 33.39 15.77
N LYS A 9 20.51 34.05 15.76
CA LYS A 9 19.72 34.53 16.89
C LYS A 9 19.89 33.61 18.11
N SER A 10 20.31 34.21 19.21
CA SER A 10 20.38 33.68 20.58
C SER A 10 19.03 33.19 21.14
N GLY A 11 17.96 33.24 20.36
CA GLY A 11 16.70 32.57 20.66
C GLY A 11 16.79 31.10 20.28
N ALA A 12 17.20 30.26 21.23
CA ALA A 12 17.09 28.81 21.14
C ALA A 12 15.61 28.40 21.05
N LEU A 13 15.02 28.55 19.86
CA LEU A 13 13.77 27.89 19.51
C LEU A 13 14.09 26.40 19.48
N LYS A 14 13.92 25.76 20.65
CA LYS A 14 13.84 24.31 20.77
C LYS A 14 12.68 23.88 19.89
N LYS A 15 12.97 23.58 18.62
CA LYS A 15 11.96 23.04 17.70
C LYS A 15 11.41 21.80 18.38
N LYS A 16 10.11 21.81 18.69
CA LYS A 16 9.42 20.62 19.20
C LYS A 16 9.61 19.53 18.15
N TYR A 17 10.20 18.41 18.55
CA TYR A 17 10.40 17.28 17.66
C TYR A 17 9.05 16.57 17.50
N ASN A 18 8.56 16.47 16.27
CA ASN A 18 7.30 15.78 15.97
C ASN A 18 7.61 14.31 15.64
N PHE A 19 7.27 13.40 16.56
CA PHE A 19 7.55 11.97 16.42
C PHE A 19 6.70 11.25 15.36
N GLY A 20 5.58 11.83 14.91
CA GLY A 20 4.70 11.17 13.95
C GLY A 20 4.28 9.77 14.40
N LYS A 21 4.66 8.75 13.63
CA LYS A 21 4.42 7.32 13.91
C LYS A 21 5.65 6.61 14.49
N ALA A 22 6.51 7.29 15.23
CA ALA A 22 7.65 6.64 15.87
C ALA A 22 7.21 5.69 16.99
N ASP A 23 8.01 4.66 17.24
CA ASP A 23 7.76 3.68 18.29
C ASP A 23 7.61 4.31 19.68
N GLN A 24 6.72 3.72 20.49
CA GLN A 24 6.43 4.21 21.84
C GLN A 24 7.68 4.19 22.73
N GLU A 25 8.60 3.24 22.52
CA GLU A 25 9.83 3.15 23.30
C GLU A 25 10.77 4.33 23.03
N VAL A 26 10.86 4.77 21.77
CA VAL A 26 11.67 5.93 21.37
C VAL A 26 11.12 7.19 22.04
N GLN A 27 9.80 7.36 22.03
CA GLN A 27 9.14 8.51 22.65
C GLN A 27 9.38 8.56 24.16
N LYS A 28 9.33 7.41 24.85
CA LYS A 28 9.57 7.32 26.31
C LYS A 28 11.00 7.68 26.70
N ARG A 29 11.99 7.32 25.88
CA ARG A 29 13.42 7.59 26.16
C ARG A 29 13.90 8.95 25.65
N TRP A 30 13.05 9.70 24.96
CA TRP A 30 13.45 10.96 24.35
C TRP A 30 13.58 12.10 25.36
N ASP A 31 14.74 12.75 25.36
CA ASP A 31 15.01 13.91 26.22
C ASP A 31 14.97 15.21 25.40
N HIS A 32 14.02 16.10 25.70
CA HIS A 32 13.88 17.39 25.03
C HIS A 32 14.99 18.41 25.39
N SER A 33 15.83 18.11 26.38
CA SER A 33 16.99 18.93 26.71
C SER A 33 18.19 18.67 25.79
N LYS A 34 18.24 17.48 25.16
CA LYS A 34 19.34 17.03 24.31
C LYS A 34 19.04 17.28 22.83
N THR A 35 20.10 17.34 22.03
CA THR A 35 19.96 17.39 20.58
C THR A 35 19.47 16.05 20.04
N ALA A 36 18.85 16.05 18.85
CA ALA A 36 18.41 14.81 18.22
C ALA A 36 19.56 13.81 18.06
N LEU A 37 20.72 14.25 17.55
CA LEU A 37 21.90 13.40 17.39
C LEU A 37 22.32 12.72 18.70
N GLU A 38 22.33 13.45 19.81
CA GLU A 38 22.68 12.90 21.13
C GLU A 38 21.65 11.87 21.60
N ASN A 39 20.34 12.14 21.42
CA ASN A 39 19.28 11.19 21.79
C ASN A 39 19.36 9.90 20.97
N TYR A 40 19.51 10.01 19.65
CA TYR A 40 19.69 8.84 18.78
C TYR A 40 20.91 8.02 19.21
N SER A 41 22.03 8.69 19.47
CA SER A 41 23.27 8.01 19.90
C SER A 41 23.14 7.35 21.26
N LEU A 42 22.43 7.97 22.22
CA LEU A 42 22.13 7.37 23.52
C LEU A 42 21.25 6.13 23.40
N MET A 43 20.31 6.12 22.46
CA MET A 43 19.47 4.96 22.16
C MET A 43 20.15 3.92 21.27
N GLY A 44 21.42 4.12 20.89
CA GLY A 44 22.14 3.24 19.96
C GLY A 44 21.60 3.28 18.53
N LEU A 45 20.84 4.31 18.16
CA LEU A 45 20.27 4.51 16.83
C LEU A 45 21.15 5.44 15.99
N ARG A 46 21.14 5.24 14.67
CA ARG A 46 21.79 6.13 13.71
C ARG A 46 20.87 7.31 13.40
N PHE A 47 21.41 8.53 13.40
CA PHE A 47 20.68 9.74 13.01
C PHE A 47 20.57 9.88 11.48
N ASP A 48 21.57 9.39 10.75
CA ASP A 48 21.65 9.43 9.29
C ASP A 48 22.23 8.08 8.79
N ASN A 49 21.74 7.59 7.66
CA ASN A 49 22.16 6.31 7.08
C ASN A 49 23.56 6.38 6.45
N HIS A 50 24.07 7.58 6.16
CA HIS A 50 25.33 7.78 5.46
C HIS A 50 26.54 8.06 6.36
N LYS A 51 26.34 8.37 7.65
CA LYS A 51 27.40 8.87 8.53
C LYS A 51 27.49 8.08 9.84
N ASP A 52 28.37 7.09 9.87
CA ASP A 52 28.52 6.19 11.01
C ASP A 52 29.26 6.84 12.20
N ASP A 53 30.10 7.84 11.94
CA ASP A 53 31.00 8.40 12.96
C ASP A 53 30.34 9.48 13.83
N ALA A 54 29.26 10.10 13.35
CA ALA A 54 28.65 11.24 14.03
C ALA A 54 28.12 10.85 15.42
N GLY A 55 27.57 9.64 15.55
CA GLY A 55 27.04 9.16 16.81
C GLY A 55 28.13 8.89 17.85
N LYS A 56 29.23 8.24 17.46
CA LYS A 56 30.37 7.94 18.34
C LYS A 56 30.98 9.20 18.94
N LYS A 57 31.22 10.23 18.10
CA LYS A 57 31.75 11.53 18.54
C LYS A 57 30.83 12.21 19.55
N SER A 58 29.51 12.07 19.38
CA SER A 58 28.55 12.66 20.32
C SER A 58 28.54 11.95 21.68
N LEU A 59 28.71 10.62 21.70
CA LEU A 59 28.82 9.82 22.93
C LEU A 59 30.10 10.14 23.69
N GLU A 60 31.24 10.20 22.99
CA GLU A 60 32.54 10.58 23.55
C GLU A 60 32.49 11.98 24.18
N LYS A 61 31.89 12.94 23.47
CA LYS A 61 31.71 14.32 23.96
C LYS A 61 30.89 14.38 25.26
N MET A 62 29.90 13.50 25.41
CA MET A 62 29.03 13.45 26.57
C MET A 62 29.60 12.59 27.71
N GLY A 63 30.62 11.75 27.44
CA GLY A 63 31.13 10.77 28.40
C GLY A 63 30.09 9.70 28.79
N LEU A 64 29.10 9.44 27.93
CA LEU A 64 28.01 8.51 28.21
C LEU A 64 28.15 7.24 27.35
N LYS A 65 27.73 6.09 27.90
CA LYS A 65 27.62 4.83 27.17
C LYS A 65 26.23 4.71 26.53
N ALA A 66 26.16 4.16 25.32
CA ALA A 66 24.90 3.95 24.62
C ALA A 66 24.09 2.82 25.28
N ASN A 67 22.79 3.04 25.45
CA ASN A 67 21.82 2.06 25.94
C ASN A 67 20.87 1.70 24.79
N PRO A 68 21.24 0.71 23.95
CA PRO A 68 20.49 0.39 22.75
C PRO A 68 19.03 0.06 23.06
N ILE A 69 18.14 0.54 22.21
CA ILE A 69 16.69 0.29 22.30
C ILE A 69 16.32 -1.00 21.55
N GLN A 70 15.38 -1.77 22.07
CA GLN A 70 14.92 -3.01 21.46
C GLN A 70 13.70 -2.71 20.58
N LEU A 71 13.94 -2.30 19.33
CA LEU A 71 12.84 -2.08 18.38
C LEU A 71 12.28 -3.43 17.96
N THR A 72 10.97 -3.61 18.14
CA THR A 72 10.25 -4.75 17.55
C THR A 72 10.07 -4.44 16.07
N VAL A 73 11.03 -4.86 15.25
CA VAL A 73 10.90 -4.73 13.79
C VAL A 73 9.78 -5.67 13.35
N PRO A 74 8.68 -5.16 12.75
CA PRO A 74 7.64 -6.03 12.24
C PRO A 74 8.25 -6.97 11.20
N GLU A 75 7.80 -8.22 11.20
CA GLU A 75 8.25 -9.21 10.21
C GLU A 75 8.09 -8.64 8.80
N GLU A 76 9.10 -8.86 7.94
CA GLU A 76 9.10 -8.37 6.57
C GLU A 76 7.86 -8.89 5.83
N VAL A 77 6.87 -8.02 5.64
CA VAL A 77 5.69 -8.34 4.84
C VAL A 77 6.16 -8.41 3.39
N LYS A 78 6.47 -9.62 2.90
CA LYS A 78 6.79 -9.86 1.50
C LYS A 78 5.66 -9.27 0.67
N ALA A 79 5.99 -8.32 -0.22
CA ALA A 79 5.01 -7.69 -1.07
C ALA A 79 4.28 -8.77 -1.88
N LYS A 80 2.95 -8.86 -1.75
CA LYS A 80 2.16 -9.79 -2.54
C LYS A 80 2.43 -9.51 -4.02
N GLU A 81 2.87 -10.53 -4.75
CA GLU A 81 3.11 -10.38 -6.18
C GLU A 81 1.82 -9.93 -6.86
N ARG A 82 1.87 -8.76 -7.52
CA ARG A 82 0.72 -8.28 -8.30
C ARG A 82 0.54 -9.23 -9.48
N GLY A 83 -0.67 -9.73 -9.65
CA GLY A 83 -1.03 -10.54 -10.81
C GLY A 83 -0.95 -9.73 -12.11
N LEU A 84 -0.90 -10.43 -13.24
CA LEU A 84 -1.03 -9.82 -14.56
C LEU A 84 -2.47 -9.33 -14.80
N SER A 85 -2.63 -8.23 -15.54
CA SER A 85 -3.95 -7.76 -15.97
C SER A 85 -4.65 -8.82 -16.83
N PHE A 86 -5.99 -8.86 -16.80
CA PHE A 86 -6.76 -9.79 -17.62
C PHE A 86 -6.46 -9.66 -19.12
N HIS A 87 -6.27 -8.43 -19.59
CA HIS A 87 -5.90 -8.19 -20.98
C HIS A 87 -4.51 -8.76 -21.31
N ASP A 88 -3.53 -8.54 -20.43
CA ASP A 88 -2.17 -9.08 -20.59
C ASP A 88 -2.17 -10.61 -20.59
N GLN A 89 -2.99 -11.23 -19.74
CA GLN A 89 -3.15 -12.68 -19.69
C GLN A 89 -3.61 -13.23 -21.04
N HIS A 90 -4.68 -12.66 -21.61
CA HIS A 90 -5.20 -13.12 -22.90
C HIS A 90 -4.19 -12.88 -24.03
N TYR A 91 -3.55 -11.72 -24.02
CA TYR A 91 -2.52 -11.35 -24.97
C TYR A 91 -1.35 -12.34 -25.00
N ILE A 92 -0.76 -12.66 -23.84
CA ILE A 92 0.36 -13.60 -23.73
C ILE A 92 -0.08 -15.03 -24.04
N ARG A 93 -1.28 -15.43 -23.61
CA ARG A 93 -1.80 -16.77 -23.85
C ARG A 93 -1.80 -17.11 -25.34
N VAL A 94 -2.30 -16.21 -26.19
CA VAL A 94 -2.33 -16.41 -27.64
C VAL A 94 -0.92 -16.51 -28.23
N LEU A 95 0.02 -15.70 -27.73
CA LEU A 95 1.42 -15.77 -28.16
C LEU A 95 2.09 -17.09 -27.78
N ILE A 96 1.96 -17.53 -26.53
CA ILE A 96 2.52 -18.81 -26.05
C ILE A 96 1.91 -19.98 -26.81
N MET A 97 0.59 -19.98 -27.04
CA MET A 97 -0.07 -21.05 -27.79
C MET A 97 0.45 -21.19 -29.24
N LYS A 98 0.88 -20.10 -29.87
CA LYS A 98 1.37 -20.12 -31.26
C LYS A 98 2.87 -20.39 -31.37
N TYR A 99 3.68 -19.86 -30.46
CA TYR A 99 5.13 -19.83 -30.58
C TYR A 99 5.88 -20.59 -29.47
N ASN A 100 5.17 -21.12 -28.47
CA ASN A 100 5.71 -21.78 -27.28
C ASN A 100 6.68 -20.86 -26.52
N ASP A 101 7.95 -21.23 -26.38
CA ASP A 101 8.99 -20.43 -25.72
C ASP A 101 9.88 -19.64 -26.70
N ASN A 102 9.50 -19.55 -27.98
CA ASN A 102 10.29 -18.83 -28.99
C ASN A 102 10.00 -17.32 -28.98
N TYR A 103 10.53 -16.60 -27.99
CA TYR A 103 10.30 -15.16 -27.79
C TYR A 103 10.76 -14.29 -28.97
N GLN A 104 11.82 -14.69 -29.68
CA GLN A 104 12.26 -13.98 -30.90
C GLN A 104 11.19 -14.04 -32.00
N ARG A 105 10.50 -15.18 -32.17
CA ARG A 105 9.42 -15.32 -33.16
C ARG A 105 8.18 -14.54 -32.73
N MET A 106 7.85 -14.55 -31.43
CA MET A 106 6.76 -13.72 -30.89
C MET A 106 7.01 -12.23 -31.14
N LYS A 107 8.24 -11.77 -30.94
CA LYS A 107 8.65 -10.38 -31.19
C LYS A 107 8.40 -9.97 -32.64
N MET A 108 8.71 -10.85 -33.60
CA MET A 108 8.57 -10.58 -35.03
C MET A 108 7.13 -10.68 -35.55
N ASP A 109 6.22 -11.31 -34.81
CA ASP A 109 4.81 -11.37 -35.20
C ASP A 109 4.08 -10.07 -34.86
N HIS A 110 4.21 -9.06 -35.73
CA HIS A 110 3.57 -7.76 -35.55
C HIS A 110 2.04 -7.82 -35.47
N LYS A 111 1.41 -8.89 -35.94
CA LYS A 111 -0.06 -9.04 -35.89
C LYS A 111 -0.52 -9.45 -34.50
N LEU A 112 0.18 -10.38 -33.87
CA LEU A 112 -0.15 -10.81 -32.50
C LEU A 112 0.53 -9.92 -31.44
N ASN A 113 1.77 -9.50 -31.65
CA ASN A 113 2.52 -8.58 -30.79
C ASN A 113 2.22 -7.11 -31.14
N PHE A 114 0.95 -6.71 -31.02
CA PHE A 114 0.51 -5.36 -31.40
C PHE A 114 1.12 -4.25 -30.52
N TYR A 115 1.54 -4.58 -29.29
CA TYR A 115 2.26 -3.67 -28.39
C TYR A 115 3.75 -3.54 -28.71
N GLN A 116 4.25 -4.27 -29.71
CA GLN A 116 5.65 -4.26 -30.13
C GLN A 116 6.62 -4.53 -28.97
N LYS A 117 6.23 -5.44 -28.06
CA LYS A 117 7.05 -5.82 -26.92
C LYS A 117 8.36 -6.43 -27.38
N THR A 118 9.42 -6.10 -26.64
CA THR A 118 10.72 -6.73 -26.80
C THR A 118 10.66 -8.20 -26.36
N ASP A 119 11.60 -9.00 -26.84
CA ASP A 119 11.73 -10.41 -26.45
C ASP A 119 11.89 -10.57 -24.93
N SER A 120 12.70 -9.72 -24.30
CA SER A 120 12.93 -9.72 -22.85
C SER A 120 11.67 -9.39 -22.05
N GLU A 121 10.82 -8.50 -22.56
CA GLU A 121 9.54 -8.18 -21.92
C GLU A 121 8.56 -9.34 -22.05
N LEU A 122 8.46 -9.94 -23.24
CA LEU A 122 7.63 -11.11 -23.49
C LEU A 122 8.05 -12.30 -22.62
N GLU A 123 9.35 -12.52 -22.45
CA GLU A 123 9.88 -13.56 -21.57
C GLU A 123 9.48 -13.33 -20.10
N LYS A 124 9.65 -12.11 -19.58
CA LYS A 124 9.24 -11.78 -18.20
C LYS A 124 7.74 -11.96 -18.00
N MET A 125 6.96 -11.52 -18.98
CA MET A 125 5.51 -11.63 -18.99
C MET A 125 5.05 -13.10 -19.05
N ALA A 126 5.63 -13.91 -19.93
CA ALA A 126 5.35 -15.33 -20.07
C ALA A 126 5.73 -16.11 -18.82
N LYS A 127 6.93 -15.90 -18.25
CA LYS A 127 7.34 -16.53 -16.98
C LYS A 127 6.37 -16.20 -15.85
N ARG A 128 5.99 -14.93 -15.73
CA ARG A 128 5.01 -14.50 -14.73
C ARG A 128 3.64 -15.12 -14.96
N PHE A 129 3.22 -15.23 -16.22
CA PHE A 129 1.98 -15.90 -16.58
C PHE A 129 2.01 -17.39 -16.19
N ILE A 130 3.09 -18.11 -16.53
CA ILE A 130 3.26 -19.54 -16.23
C ILE A 130 3.29 -19.79 -14.73
N VAL A 131 4.02 -18.98 -13.95
CA VAL A 131 4.10 -19.11 -12.49
C VAL A 131 2.75 -18.88 -11.82
N LEU A 132 1.96 -17.91 -12.30
CA LEU A 132 0.69 -17.53 -11.67
C LEU A 132 -0.52 -18.35 -12.15
N TYR A 133 -0.57 -18.71 -13.43
CA TYR A 133 -1.75 -19.28 -14.07
C TYR A 133 -1.51 -20.66 -14.71
N GLY A 134 -0.25 -21.13 -14.76
CA GLY A 134 0.14 -22.37 -15.40
C GLY A 134 0.46 -22.22 -16.90
N HIS A 135 1.06 -23.27 -17.47
CA HIS A 135 1.42 -23.29 -18.89
C HIS A 135 0.18 -23.60 -19.75
N PRO A 136 -0.16 -22.77 -20.75
CA PRO A 136 -1.42 -22.92 -21.49
C PRO A 136 -1.47 -24.16 -22.39
N LEU A 137 -0.31 -24.75 -22.75
CA LEU A 137 -0.27 -26.02 -23.49
C LEU A 137 -0.48 -27.25 -22.63
N ASN A 138 -0.39 -27.12 -21.30
CA ASN A 138 -0.61 -28.24 -20.38
C ASN A 138 -2.10 -28.41 -20.04
N LEU A 139 -3.00 -27.81 -20.84
CA LEU A 139 -4.46 -27.83 -20.64
C LEU A 139 -5.14 -29.14 -21.08
N ASP A 140 -4.38 -30.14 -21.56
CA ASP A 140 -4.90 -31.44 -21.99
C ASP A 140 -5.35 -32.37 -20.84
N CYS A 141 -5.42 -31.90 -19.60
CA CYS A 141 -5.94 -32.71 -18.50
C CYS A 141 -6.92 -31.93 -17.61
N LYS A 142 -8.21 -32.10 -17.94
CA LYS A 142 -9.39 -31.82 -17.10
C LYS A 142 -9.93 -30.39 -17.12
N TYR A 143 -10.32 -29.91 -18.29
CA TYR A 143 -11.65 -29.27 -18.32
C TYR A 143 -12.67 -30.41 -18.29
N GLN A 144 -13.06 -30.83 -17.09
CA GLN A 144 -14.41 -31.37 -16.95
C GLN A 144 -15.30 -30.20 -17.40
N GLU A 145 -15.93 -30.36 -18.56
CA GLU A 145 -17.14 -29.62 -18.83
C GLU A 145 -17.98 -29.72 -17.55
N PRO A 146 -18.52 -28.60 -17.02
CA PRO A 146 -19.56 -28.73 -16.02
C PRO A 146 -20.67 -29.50 -16.74
N GLU A 147 -20.73 -30.82 -16.51
CA GLU A 147 -21.88 -31.63 -16.89
C GLU A 147 -23.07 -30.83 -16.41
N ALA A 148 -23.91 -30.46 -17.38
CA ALA A 148 -25.12 -29.70 -17.11
C ALA A 148 -25.82 -30.41 -15.96
N VAL A 149 -25.80 -29.80 -14.78
CA VAL A 149 -26.67 -30.20 -13.69
C VAL A 149 -28.05 -29.87 -14.20
N GLU A 150 -28.66 -30.86 -14.85
CA GLU A 150 -30.07 -30.92 -15.17
C GLU A 150 -30.80 -30.65 -13.86
N THR A 151 -31.27 -29.41 -13.71
CA THR A 151 -32.25 -29.08 -12.70
C THR A 151 -33.51 -29.84 -13.07
N THR A 152 -33.64 -31.04 -12.49
CA THR A 152 -34.90 -31.77 -12.42
C THR A 152 -35.93 -30.84 -11.80
N THR A 153 -36.72 -30.22 -12.66
CA THR A 153 -37.91 -29.45 -12.31
C THR A 153 -38.90 -30.43 -11.70
N THR A 154 -39.05 -30.37 -10.38
CA THR A 154 -40.21 -30.90 -9.68
C THR A 154 -41.45 -30.25 -10.29
N THR A 155 -42.22 -31.08 -11.00
CA THR A 155 -43.53 -30.77 -11.57
C THR A 155 -44.52 -30.54 -10.44
N THR A 156 -44.70 -29.30 -10.02
CA THR A 156 -45.88 -28.87 -9.27
C THR A 156 -46.89 -28.33 -10.27
N LYS A 157 -47.97 -29.08 -10.45
CA LYS A 157 -49.15 -28.68 -11.24
C LYS A 157 -49.69 -27.34 -10.72
N VAL A 158 -49.69 -26.31 -11.58
CA VAL A 158 -50.62 -25.18 -11.45
C VAL A 158 -51.29 -24.98 -12.80
N VAL A 159 -52.60 -25.24 -12.77
CA VAL A 159 -53.59 -24.98 -13.81
C VAL A 159 -53.86 -23.48 -13.84
N VAL A 160 -53.54 -22.77 -14.93
CA VAL A 160 -54.24 -21.51 -15.32
C VAL A 160 -54.18 -21.35 -16.85
N GLU A 161 -55.33 -21.64 -17.46
CA GLU A 161 -56.09 -20.80 -18.41
C GLU A 161 -55.37 -20.15 -19.60
N GLN A 162 -55.73 -20.67 -20.79
CA GLN A 162 -55.43 -20.12 -22.10
C GLN A 162 -56.23 -18.84 -22.37
N LYS A 163 -55.59 -17.82 -22.98
CA LYS A 163 -56.26 -16.84 -23.84
C LYS A 163 -55.47 -16.64 -25.15
N PRO A 164 -56.17 -16.39 -26.27
CA PRO A 164 -55.65 -16.64 -27.62
C PRO A 164 -54.82 -15.51 -28.23
N LEU A 165 -54.11 -15.90 -29.30
CA LEU A 165 -53.38 -15.08 -30.28
C LEU A 165 -54.17 -13.87 -30.77
N ASP A 166 -53.46 -12.77 -31.02
CA ASP A 166 -53.72 -11.90 -32.17
C ASP A 166 -52.41 -11.35 -32.75
N ASP A 167 -52.25 -11.54 -34.05
CA ASP A 167 -51.19 -11.02 -34.91
C ASP A 167 -51.24 -9.49 -35.02
N LYS A 168 -50.07 -8.82 -35.01
CA LYS A 168 -49.79 -7.65 -35.86
C LYS A 168 -48.30 -7.30 -35.94
N LYS A 169 -47.85 -7.23 -37.19
CA LYS A 169 -46.52 -6.91 -37.74
C LYS A 169 -46.17 -5.40 -37.60
N PRO A 170 -45.02 -4.89 -38.10
CA PRO A 170 -44.12 -3.98 -37.39
C PRO A 170 -44.12 -2.54 -37.94
N LYS A 171 -43.47 -1.60 -37.23
CA LYS A 171 -42.90 -0.32 -37.73
C LYS A 171 -42.23 0.39 -36.55
N ALA A 172 -40.93 0.63 -36.56
CA ALA A 172 -40.20 1.67 -37.27
C ALA A 172 -39.76 2.78 -36.29
N LEU A 173 -38.53 3.24 -36.52
CA LEU A 173 -37.81 4.38 -35.94
C LEU A 173 -38.66 5.40 -35.17
N GLU A 174 -38.16 5.86 -34.02
CA GLU A 174 -37.82 7.28 -33.86
C GLU A 174 -36.94 7.62 -32.66
N LYS A 175 -36.27 8.76 -32.82
CA LYS A 175 -35.18 9.38 -32.04
C LYS A 175 -35.68 10.06 -30.76
N LYS A 176 -34.69 10.58 -30.00
CA LYS A 176 -34.71 11.63 -28.92
C LYS A 176 -34.53 11.01 -27.53
N LYS A 177 -33.76 11.56 -26.57
CA LYS A 177 -33.14 12.87 -26.31
C LYS A 177 -32.06 12.63 -25.23
N VAL A 178 -30.85 13.15 -25.35
CA VAL A 178 -30.31 14.27 -24.54
C VAL A 178 -30.98 14.46 -23.17
N LEU A 179 -30.23 14.17 -22.10
CA LEU A 179 -30.34 14.90 -20.83
C LEU A 179 -28.99 14.91 -20.11
N GLN A 180 -28.35 16.09 -20.17
CA GLN A 180 -27.43 16.56 -19.16
C GLN A 180 -28.21 16.85 -17.88
N THR A 181 -27.68 16.52 -16.71
CA THR A 181 -27.80 17.30 -15.46
C THR A 181 -26.86 16.66 -14.42
N LYS A 182 -25.80 17.38 -14.04
CA LYS A 182 -25.64 18.23 -12.84
C LYS A 182 -25.20 17.45 -11.59
N GLU A 183 -23.95 17.72 -11.22
CA GLU A 183 -23.50 18.14 -9.89
C GLU A 183 -24.40 17.83 -8.68
N SER A 184 -23.85 17.14 -7.69
CA SER A 184 -23.97 17.61 -6.30
C SER A 184 -22.86 17.04 -5.42
N THR A 185 -22.09 17.98 -4.89
CA THR A 185 -21.31 17.91 -3.66
C THR A 185 -22.21 17.54 -2.47
N THR A 186 -21.71 16.72 -1.54
CA THR A 186 -22.10 16.82 -0.11
C THR A 186 -21.02 16.22 0.78
N THR A 187 -20.21 17.13 1.32
CA THR A 187 -19.58 17.03 2.63
C THR A 187 -20.61 16.61 3.69
N THR A 188 -20.33 15.54 4.43
CA THR A 188 -20.99 15.29 5.73
C THR A 188 -19.94 15.28 6.83
N LYS A 189 -19.92 16.40 7.58
CA LYS A 189 -19.36 16.49 8.93
C LYS A 189 -20.21 15.61 9.85
N VAL A 190 -19.59 14.72 10.61
CA VAL A 190 -20.18 14.20 11.86
C VAL A 190 -19.25 14.54 13.02
N LEU A 191 -19.88 15.16 14.01
CA LEU A 191 -19.37 15.77 15.22
C LEU A 191 -18.98 14.73 16.29
N LYS A 192 -17.95 15.13 17.06
CA LYS A 192 -17.82 15.13 18.53
C LYS A 192 -18.36 13.95 19.35
N ASN A 193 -17.52 13.51 20.29
CA ASN A 193 -17.76 13.18 21.72
C ASN A 193 -16.63 12.21 22.16
N VAL A 194 -16.09 12.16 23.37
CA VAL A 194 -16.39 12.78 24.67
C VAL A 194 -15.14 12.60 25.56
N ASP A 195 -15.07 13.48 26.56
CA ASP A 195 -14.17 13.59 27.70
C ASP A 195 -13.69 12.28 28.37
N LYS A 196 -12.43 12.30 28.84
CA LYS A 196 -12.05 12.03 30.25
C LYS A 196 -10.52 12.09 30.44
N GLU A 197 -10.06 13.18 31.04
CA GLU A 197 -8.75 13.28 31.68
C GLU A 197 -8.80 12.63 33.08
N PRO A 198 -7.83 11.77 33.45
CA PRO A 198 -7.53 11.53 34.86
C PRO A 198 -6.42 12.48 35.35
N LYS A 199 -6.80 13.33 36.30
CA LYS A 199 -5.90 14.14 37.13
C LYS A 199 -4.94 13.22 37.91
N LEU A 200 -3.63 13.27 37.61
CA LEU A 200 -2.60 12.66 38.45
C LEU A 200 -2.07 13.65 39.49
N VAL A 201 -2.26 13.27 40.75
CA VAL A 201 -1.90 13.97 41.97
C VAL A 201 -0.37 14.08 42.09
N VAL A 202 0.14 15.31 42.08
CA VAL A 202 1.56 15.63 42.34
C VAL A 202 1.83 15.54 43.84
N LYS A 203 2.50 14.47 44.29
CA LYS A 203 3.10 14.41 45.64
C LYS A 203 4.40 15.22 45.64
N LYS A 204 4.37 16.42 46.24
CA LYS A 204 5.57 17.22 46.54
C LYS A 204 6.40 16.48 47.62
N LYS A 205 7.60 16.00 47.26
CA LYS A 205 8.61 15.59 48.25
C LYS A 205 9.35 16.85 48.74
N SER A 206 9.25 17.11 50.04
CA SER A 206 9.99 18.11 50.79
C SER A 206 11.49 17.80 50.76
N ILE A 207 12.31 18.76 50.34
CA ILE A 207 13.77 18.72 50.47
C ILE A 207 14.15 19.58 51.70
N PRO A 208 14.92 19.06 52.67
CA PRO A 208 15.33 19.82 53.85
C PRO A 208 16.45 20.83 53.53
N PRO A 209 16.57 21.92 54.31
CA PRO A 209 17.56 22.98 54.07
C PRO A 209 18.99 22.50 54.37
N LYS A 210 19.93 22.85 53.47
CA LYS A 210 21.37 22.68 53.69
C LYS A 210 21.84 23.66 54.77
N LYS A 211 22.49 23.13 55.81
CA LYS A 211 23.24 23.90 56.80
C LYS A 211 24.48 24.50 56.14
N SER A 212 24.61 25.82 56.22
CA SER A 212 25.85 26.56 55.94
C SER A 212 26.88 26.28 57.04
N LYS A 213 28.11 25.96 56.66
CA LYS A 213 29.31 26.10 57.50
C LYS A 213 30.09 27.30 56.98
#